data_AF-A0A2N2HCW3-F1
#
_entry.id   AF-A0A2N2HCW3-F1
#
_cell.length_a   1.000
_cell.length_b   1.000
_cell.length_c   1.000
_cell.angle_alpha   90.00
_cell.angle_beta   90.00
_cell.angle_gamma   90.00
#
_symmetry.space_group_name_H-M   'P 1'
#
loop_
_entity.id
_entity.type
_entity.pdbx_description
1 polymer ?
#
loop_
_entity_poly.entity_id
_entity_poly.type
_entity_poly.pdbx_seq_one_letter_code
_entity_poly.pdbx_strand_id
1 'polypeptide(L)'
;MEKKDADGDMEEEKSKVISESDQENPEENRSIEASLEKMTKEEVVEAFRELKEKADRDHDLYLRSMAEVENIKKRAAKDKEEWIRYANENLVKSILPFMDNLDKAVAHARDEKSLDALREGVELTLKGLKDSLGKSGVQEVHTSGAPFDPRYHEA
;
A
#
# COMPACT_ATOMS: atom_id res chain seq x y z
N MET A 1 -3.11 -3.34 -24.85
CA MET A 1 -1.72 -2.86 -24.75
C MET A 1 -1.55 -2.28 -23.35
N GLU A 2 -0.33 -2.23 -22.80
CA GLU A 2 0.02 -1.82 -21.42
C GLU A 2 -0.16 -2.89 -20.33
N LYS A 3 0.65 -3.94 -20.42
CA LYS A 3 1.24 -4.63 -19.26
C LYS A 3 2.66 -5.01 -19.65
N LYS A 4 3.62 -4.08 -19.60
CA LYS A 4 5.01 -4.41 -19.94
C LYS A 4 6.12 -3.70 -19.18
N ASP A 5 5.82 -2.86 -18.19
CA ASP A 5 6.83 -1.92 -17.69
C ASP A 5 7.25 -2.13 -16.21
N ALA A 6 6.85 -3.23 -15.56
CA ALA A 6 7.19 -3.48 -14.14
C ALA A 6 8.16 -4.66 -13.90
N ASP A 7 8.36 -5.54 -14.88
CA ASP A 7 9.32 -6.66 -14.78
C ASP A 7 10.73 -6.28 -15.26
N GLY A 8 10.85 -5.26 -16.13
CA GLY A 8 12.14 -4.83 -16.68
C GLY A 8 13.03 -4.05 -15.71
N ASP A 9 12.43 -3.28 -14.79
CA ASP A 9 13.15 -2.45 -13.81
C ASP A 9 13.78 -3.29 -12.68
N MET A 10 13.20 -4.46 -12.36
CA MET A 10 13.69 -5.35 -11.31
C MET A 10 14.87 -6.24 -11.77
N GLU A 11 15.02 -6.45 -13.07
CA GLU A 11 16.18 -7.16 -13.65
C GLU A 11 17.41 -6.24 -13.79
N GLU A 12 17.20 -4.97 -14.13
CA GLU A 12 18.30 -3.98 -14.19
C GLU A 12 18.88 -3.67 -12.80
N GLU A 13 18.06 -3.58 -11.74
CA GLU A 13 18.58 -3.41 -10.37
C GLU A 13 19.34 -4.65 -9.87
N LYS A 14 18.91 -5.88 -10.20
CA LYS A 14 19.69 -7.09 -9.86
C LYS A 14 21.06 -7.12 -10.54
N SER A 15 21.17 -6.61 -11.77
CA SER A 15 22.44 -6.54 -12.49
C SER A 15 23.41 -5.49 -11.92
N LYS A 16 22.89 -4.38 -11.37
CA LYS A 16 23.71 -3.34 -10.71
C LYS A 16 24.19 -3.75 -9.32
N VAL A 17 23.33 -4.37 -8.51
CA VAL A 17 23.68 -4.76 -7.13
C VAL A 17 24.72 -5.88 -7.08
N ILE A 18 24.79 -6.75 -8.09
CA ILE A 18 25.84 -7.79 -8.20
C ILE A 18 27.19 -7.18 -8.64
N SER A 19 27.20 -6.02 -9.31
CA SER A 19 28.43 -5.42 -9.86
C SER A 19 29.20 -4.49 -8.90
N GLU A 20 28.61 -4.11 -7.75
CA GLU A 20 29.24 -3.15 -6.82
C GLU A 20 29.97 -3.80 -5.62
N SER A 21 29.89 -5.12 -5.46
CA SER A 21 30.60 -5.85 -4.39
C SER A 21 32.00 -6.36 -4.77
N ASP A 22 32.41 -6.23 -6.03
CA ASP A 22 33.78 -6.56 -6.50
C ASP A 22 34.70 -5.33 -6.49
N GLN A 23 34.70 -4.55 -5.40
CA GLN A 23 35.85 -3.68 -5.13
C GLN A 23 37.00 -4.53 -4.60
N GLU A 24 37.74 -5.16 -5.51
CA GLU A 24 39.01 -5.83 -5.23
C GLU A 24 40.00 -4.82 -4.63
N ASN A 25 40.09 -4.77 -3.31
CA ASN A 25 41.12 -4.03 -2.60
C ASN A 25 42.45 -4.82 -2.71
N PRO A 26 43.46 -4.35 -3.47
CA PRO A 26 44.66 -5.13 -3.77
C PRO A 26 45.52 -5.43 -2.54
N GLU A 27 45.43 -4.61 -1.49
CA GLU A 27 46.14 -4.83 -0.23
C GLU A 27 45.49 -5.94 0.63
N GLU A 28 44.16 -6.04 0.59
CA GLU A 28 43.41 -7.05 1.33
C GLU A 28 43.62 -8.45 0.74
N ASN A 29 43.67 -8.53 -0.60
CA ASN A 29 43.94 -9.77 -1.31
C ASN A 29 45.38 -10.29 -1.09
N ARG A 30 46.39 -9.39 -1.11
CA ARG A 30 47.78 -9.73 -0.76
C ARG A 30 47.95 -10.18 0.69
N SER A 31 47.17 -9.59 1.60
CA SER A 31 47.13 -9.98 3.02
C SER A 31 46.58 -11.39 3.20
N ILE A 32 45.53 -11.75 2.46
CA ILE A 32 44.92 -13.09 2.48
C ILE A 32 45.88 -14.13 1.89
N GLU A 33 46.50 -13.84 0.74
CA GLU A 33 47.51 -14.73 0.12
C GLU A 33 48.70 -14.99 1.04
N ALA A 34 49.27 -13.94 1.65
CA ALA A 34 50.40 -14.07 2.58
C ALA A 34 50.04 -14.81 3.89
N SER A 35 48.76 -14.81 4.29
CA SER A 35 48.25 -15.57 5.42
C SER A 35 48.06 -17.05 5.07
N LEU A 36 47.59 -17.35 3.85
CA LEU A 36 47.39 -18.71 3.36
C LEU A 36 48.71 -19.45 3.10
N GLU A 37 49.76 -18.76 2.63
CA GLU A 37 51.11 -19.34 2.45
C GLU A 37 51.80 -19.78 3.75
N LYS A 38 51.36 -19.25 4.90
CA LYS A 38 51.89 -19.61 6.23
C LYS A 38 51.13 -20.75 6.90
N MET A 39 49.97 -21.12 6.36
CA MET A 39 49.14 -22.20 6.91
C MET A 39 49.59 -23.54 6.34
N THR A 40 49.56 -24.57 7.18
CA THR A 40 49.73 -25.95 6.74
C THR A 40 48.57 -26.39 5.85
N LYS A 41 48.79 -27.41 5.01
CA LYS A 41 47.74 -27.94 4.12
C LYS A 41 46.49 -28.34 4.90
N GLU A 42 46.68 -28.88 6.10
CA GLU A 42 45.62 -29.31 7.01
C GLU A 42 44.80 -28.12 7.52
N GLU A 43 45.46 -27.01 7.89
CA GLU A 43 44.78 -25.78 8.35
C GLU A 43 44.00 -25.08 7.23
N VAL A 44 44.50 -25.11 5.98
CA VAL A 44 43.79 -24.57 4.81
C VAL A 44 42.54 -25.39 4.50
N VAL A 45 42.62 -26.72 4.61
CA VAL A 45 41.46 -27.61 4.38
C VAL A 45 40.39 -27.40 5.46
N GLU A 46 40.78 -27.21 6.71
CA GLU A 46 39.83 -26.94 7.79
C GLU A 46 39.17 -25.57 7.62
N ALA A 47 39.95 -24.52 7.33
CA ALA A 47 39.41 -23.18 7.06
C ALA A 47 38.44 -23.17 5.86
N PHE A 48 38.77 -23.92 4.79
CA PHE A 48 37.86 -24.08 3.65
C PHE A 48 36.56 -24.79 4.03
N ARG A 49 36.63 -25.81 4.89
CA ARG A 49 35.47 -26.54 5.38
C ARG A 49 34.56 -25.64 6.22
N GLU A 50 35.11 -24.91 7.17
CA GLU A 50 34.37 -23.95 8.00
C GLU A 50 33.71 -22.86 7.16
N LEU A 51 34.44 -22.32 6.17
CA LEU A 51 33.91 -21.30 5.28
C LEU A 51 32.76 -21.84 4.42
N LYS A 52 32.90 -23.08 3.92
CA LYS A 52 31.83 -23.74 3.16
C LYS A 52 30.60 -24.00 4.02
N GLU A 53 30.77 -24.51 5.24
CA GLU A 53 29.66 -24.73 6.17
C GLU A 53 28.96 -23.42 6.58
N LYS A 54 29.72 -22.32 6.68
CA LYS A 54 29.14 -20.99 6.89
C LYS A 54 28.36 -20.51 5.66
N ALA A 55 28.93 -20.63 4.47
CA ALA A 55 28.26 -20.24 3.22
C ALA A 55 26.97 -21.04 3.00
N ASP A 56 26.98 -22.35 3.25
CA ASP A 56 25.81 -23.21 3.13
C ASP A 56 24.70 -22.80 4.13
N ARG A 57 25.07 -22.44 5.38
CA ARG A 57 24.13 -21.92 6.39
C ARG A 57 23.54 -20.57 6.00
N ASP A 58 24.38 -19.64 5.55
CA ASP A 58 23.94 -18.30 5.13
C ASP A 58 23.03 -18.38 3.90
N HIS A 59 23.32 -19.32 2.98
CA HIS A 59 22.48 -19.58 1.82
C HIS A 59 21.09 -20.14 2.21
N ASP A 60 21.04 -21.09 3.14
CA ASP A 60 19.76 -21.60 3.66
C ASP A 60 18.94 -20.49 4.34
N LEU A 61 19.59 -19.66 5.15
CA LEU A 61 18.95 -18.51 5.79
C LEU A 61 18.41 -17.53 4.75
N TYR A 62 19.20 -17.20 3.72
CA TYR A 62 18.79 -16.33 2.64
C TYR A 62 17.56 -16.87 1.90
N LEU A 63 17.55 -18.15 1.53
CA LEU A 63 16.42 -18.78 0.85
C LEU A 63 15.16 -18.73 1.71
N ARG A 64 15.28 -18.98 3.02
CA ARG A 64 14.16 -18.85 3.96
C ARG A 64 13.67 -17.42 4.05
N SER A 65 14.56 -16.44 4.19
CA SER A 65 14.18 -15.02 4.24
C SER A 65 13.49 -14.58 2.95
N MET A 66 13.95 -15.03 1.79
CA MET A 66 13.30 -14.76 0.50
C MET A 66 11.88 -15.33 0.44
N ALA A 67 11.69 -16.56 0.94
CA ALA A 67 10.36 -17.17 1.04
C ALA A 67 9.45 -16.41 2.01
N GLU A 68 9.97 -15.89 3.12
CA GLU A 68 9.21 -15.04 4.04
C GLU A 68 8.78 -13.73 3.39
N VAL A 69 9.67 -13.07 2.65
CA VAL A 69 9.35 -11.84 1.90
C VAL A 69 8.25 -12.09 0.87
N GLU A 70 8.32 -13.18 0.12
CA GLU A 70 7.29 -13.54 -0.86
C GLU A 70 5.94 -13.81 -0.19
N ASN A 71 5.94 -14.51 0.95
CA ASN A 71 4.73 -14.75 1.73
C ASN A 71 4.11 -13.44 2.28
N ILE A 72 4.94 -12.50 2.75
CA ILE A 72 4.49 -11.18 3.21
C ILE A 72 3.90 -10.40 2.05
N LYS A 73 4.56 -10.36 0.88
CA LYS A 73 4.06 -9.67 -0.32
C LYS A 73 2.70 -10.21 -0.74
N LYS A 74 2.55 -11.55 -0.75
CA LYS A 74 1.28 -12.21 -1.08
C LYS A 74 0.18 -11.90 -0.06
N ARG A 75 0.51 -11.86 1.24
CA ARG A 75 -0.43 -11.47 2.30
C ARG A 75 -0.86 -10.01 2.15
N ALA A 76 0.09 -9.10 2.01
CA ALA A 76 -0.18 -7.67 1.84
C ALA A 76 -1.06 -7.38 0.62
N ALA A 77 -0.88 -8.11 -0.48
CA ALA A 77 -1.74 -7.99 -1.67
C ALA A 77 -3.19 -8.39 -1.36
N LYS A 78 -3.41 -9.47 -0.61
CA LYS A 78 -4.74 -9.91 -0.18
C LYS A 78 -5.37 -8.91 0.79
N ASP A 79 -4.63 -8.46 1.79
CA ASP A 79 -5.10 -7.49 2.77
C ASP A 79 -5.49 -6.16 2.09
N LYS A 80 -4.72 -5.73 1.08
CA LYS A 80 -5.07 -4.57 0.25
C LYS A 80 -6.37 -4.78 -0.54
N GLU A 81 -6.56 -5.95 -1.13
CA GLU A 81 -7.79 -6.27 -1.87
C GLU A 81 -9.02 -6.25 -0.95
N GLU A 82 -8.90 -6.86 0.24
CA GLU A 82 -9.93 -6.83 1.27
C GLU A 82 -10.20 -5.40 1.73
N TRP A 83 -9.15 -4.62 1.98
CA TRP A 83 -9.30 -3.22 2.37
C TRP A 83 -10.05 -2.41 1.32
N ILE A 84 -9.73 -2.57 0.03
CA ILE A 84 -10.45 -1.91 -1.06
C ILE A 84 -11.92 -2.35 -1.10
N ARG A 85 -12.19 -3.65 -0.92
CA ARG A 85 -13.54 -4.21 -0.93
C ARG A 85 -14.41 -3.63 0.20
N TYR A 86 -13.83 -3.40 1.37
CA TYR A 86 -14.54 -2.95 2.56
C TYR A 86 -14.36 -1.45 2.89
N ALA A 87 -13.52 -0.72 2.15
CA ALA A 87 -13.22 0.70 2.39
C ALA A 87 -14.49 1.57 2.44
N ASN A 88 -15.44 1.30 1.54
CA ASN A 88 -16.68 2.06 1.43
C ASN A 88 -17.82 1.48 2.27
N GLU A 89 -17.65 0.34 2.94
CA GLU A 89 -18.74 -0.33 3.64
C GLU A 89 -19.37 0.56 4.71
N ASN A 90 -18.55 1.19 5.54
CA ASN A 90 -18.99 2.07 6.61
C ASN A 90 -19.67 3.34 6.07
N LEU A 91 -19.15 3.89 4.98
CA LEU A 91 -19.73 5.06 4.31
C LEU A 91 -21.09 4.72 3.69
N VAL A 92 -21.20 3.60 2.99
CA VAL A 92 -22.48 3.17 2.40
C VAL A 92 -23.49 2.90 3.51
N LYS A 93 -23.11 2.19 4.57
CA LYS A 93 -23.98 1.94 5.74
C LYS A 93 -24.46 3.22 6.40
N SER A 94 -23.63 4.25 6.49
CA SER A 94 -24.05 5.54 7.05
C SER A 94 -24.99 6.31 6.14
N ILE A 95 -24.97 6.05 4.82
CA ILE A 95 -25.84 6.71 3.84
C ILE A 95 -27.24 6.08 3.77
N LEU A 96 -27.37 4.76 3.98
CA LEU A 96 -28.65 4.03 3.84
C LEU A 96 -29.85 4.67 4.56
N PRO A 97 -29.75 5.15 5.82
CA PRO A 97 -30.90 5.75 6.51
C PRO A 97 -31.44 7.01 5.81
N PHE A 98 -30.58 7.74 5.09
CA PHE A 98 -31.02 8.92 4.34
C PHE A 98 -31.76 8.52 3.08
N MET A 99 -31.35 7.44 2.41
CA MET A 99 -32.11 6.87 1.29
C MET A 99 -33.50 6.44 1.75
N ASP A 100 -33.61 5.73 2.88
CA ASP A 100 -34.89 5.31 3.45
C ASP A 100 -35.80 6.51 3.78
N ASN A 101 -35.23 7.61 4.28
CA ASN A 101 -35.98 8.82 4.60
C ASN A 101 -36.43 9.57 3.33
N LEU A 102 -35.60 9.61 2.29
CA LEU A 102 -35.98 10.19 1.00
C LEU A 102 -37.09 9.37 0.32
N ASP A 103 -37.03 8.03 0.38
CA ASP A 103 -38.09 7.17 -0.15
C ASP A 103 -39.43 7.43 0.54
N LYS A 104 -39.42 7.59 1.87
CA LYS A 104 -40.61 7.99 2.63
C LYS A 104 -41.11 9.37 2.20
N ALA A 105 -40.21 10.34 2.05
CA ALA A 105 -40.57 11.69 1.61
C ALA A 105 -41.26 11.64 0.23
N VAL A 106 -40.70 10.90 -0.74
CA VAL A 106 -41.30 10.73 -2.07
C VAL A 106 -42.67 10.04 -2.01
N ALA A 107 -42.85 9.05 -1.14
CA ALA A 107 -44.14 8.38 -0.97
C ALA A 107 -45.22 9.36 -0.42
N HIS A 108 -44.84 10.23 0.51
CA HIS A 108 -45.73 11.24 1.11
C HIS A 108 -45.98 12.46 0.22
N ALA A 109 -45.10 12.74 -0.76
CA ALA A 109 -45.22 13.86 -1.69
C ALA A 109 -46.45 13.78 -2.62
N ARG A 110 -47.16 12.65 -2.64
CA ARG A 110 -48.39 12.46 -3.43
C ARG A 110 -49.62 13.12 -2.81
N ASP A 111 -49.51 13.62 -1.57
CA ASP A 111 -50.60 14.24 -0.83
C ASP A 111 -50.37 15.76 -0.70
N GLU A 112 -51.08 16.57 -1.50
CA GLU A 112 -50.89 18.03 -1.62
C GLU A 112 -51.06 18.79 -0.29
N LYS A 113 -51.75 18.20 0.69
CA LYS A 113 -51.94 18.79 2.02
C LYS A 113 -50.69 18.71 2.91
N SER A 114 -49.61 18.06 2.46
CA SER A 114 -48.40 17.80 3.27
C SER A 114 -47.13 18.51 2.77
N LEU A 115 -47.23 19.44 1.81
CA LEU A 115 -46.06 20.08 1.19
C LEU A 115 -45.08 20.72 2.18
N ASP A 116 -45.56 21.39 3.23
CA ASP A 116 -44.68 22.00 4.24
C ASP A 116 -43.97 20.94 5.11
N ALA A 117 -44.70 19.90 5.53
CA ALA A 117 -44.13 18.79 6.29
C ALA A 117 -43.13 17.97 5.44
N LEU A 118 -43.40 17.82 4.15
CA LEU A 118 -42.50 17.20 3.18
C LEU A 118 -41.20 18.00 3.09
N ARG A 119 -41.31 19.32 2.90
CA ARG A 119 -40.15 20.20 2.82
C ARG A 119 -39.29 20.12 4.08
N GLU A 120 -39.90 20.17 5.26
CA GLU A 120 -39.20 20.03 6.54
C GLU A 120 -38.48 18.66 6.64
N GLY A 121 -39.15 17.57 6.25
CA GLY A 121 -38.55 16.23 6.24
C GLY A 121 -37.35 16.10 5.30
N VAL A 122 -37.40 16.73 4.12
CA VAL A 122 -36.26 16.76 3.18
C VAL A 122 -35.12 17.63 3.73
N GLU A 123 -35.40 18.80 4.30
CA GLU A 123 -34.39 19.66 4.91
C GLU A 123 -33.67 18.95 6.08
N LEU A 124 -34.40 18.23 6.93
CA LEU A 124 -33.83 17.42 8.01
C LEU A 124 -32.95 16.29 7.48
N THR A 125 -33.39 15.62 6.40
CA THR A 125 -32.61 14.55 5.77
C THR A 125 -31.31 15.07 5.17
N LEU A 126 -31.36 16.23 4.49
CA LEU A 126 -30.17 16.89 3.93
C LEU A 126 -29.18 17.28 5.02
N LYS A 127 -29.66 17.85 6.14
CA LYS A 127 -28.81 18.20 7.27
C LYS A 127 -28.13 16.97 7.86
N GLY A 128 -28.89 15.89 8.09
CA GLY A 128 -28.35 14.64 8.60
C GLY A 128 -27.29 14.03 7.68
N LEU A 129 -27.50 14.10 6.36
CA LEU A 129 -26.52 13.64 5.37
C LEU A 129 -25.23 14.46 5.44
N LYS A 130 -25.32 15.80 5.47
CA LYS A 130 -24.16 16.69 5.62
C LYS A 130 -23.38 16.40 6.90
N ASP A 131 -24.06 16.21 8.03
CA ASP A 131 -23.43 15.87 9.30
C ASP A 131 -22.73 14.50 9.26
N SER A 132 -23.33 13.51 8.58
CA SER A 132 -22.73 12.18 8.41
C SER A 132 -21.48 12.23 7.53
N LEU A 133 -21.53 12.94 6.41
CA LEU A 133 -20.37 13.18 5.53
C LEU A 133 -19.25 13.93 6.27
N GLY A 134 -19.60 14.92 7.10
CA GLY A 134 -18.68 15.62 8.00
C GLY A 134 -17.92 14.66 8.93
N LYS A 135 -18.63 13.70 9.54
CA LYS A 135 -18.01 12.66 10.38
C LYS A 135 -17.09 11.72 9.59
N SER A 136 -17.36 11.52 8.30
CA SER A 136 -16.49 10.79 7.38
C SER A 136 -15.33 11.62 6.83
N GLY A 137 -15.14 12.87 7.28
CA GLY A 137 -14.02 13.75 6.91
C GLY A 137 -14.29 14.62 5.67
N VAL A 138 -15.51 14.63 5.15
CA VAL A 138 -15.90 15.47 4.00
C VAL A 138 -16.34 16.84 4.48
N GLN A 139 -15.84 17.90 3.84
CA GLN A 139 -16.25 19.28 4.15
C GLN A 139 -16.85 19.95 2.92
N GLU A 140 -17.88 20.77 3.15
CA GLU A 140 -18.50 21.57 2.11
C GLU A 140 -17.56 22.69 1.68
N VAL A 141 -17.26 22.77 0.39
CA VAL A 141 -16.49 23.87 -0.20
C VAL A 141 -17.43 25.04 -0.47
N HIS A 142 -17.15 26.20 0.14
CA HIS A 142 -17.95 27.39 -0.11
C HIS A 142 -17.61 28.00 -1.47
N THR A 143 -18.62 28.21 -2.30
CA THR A 143 -18.48 28.74 -3.67
C THR A 143 -19.15 30.10 -3.85
N SER A 144 -20.23 30.39 -3.13
CA SER A 144 -20.98 31.63 -3.30
C SER A 144 -20.24 32.83 -2.67
N GLY A 145 -19.75 33.76 -3.49
CA GLY A 145 -19.03 34.95 -3.04
C GLY A 145 -17.57 34.71 -2.61
N ALA A 146 -17.07 33.48 -2.72
CA ALA A 146 -15.67 33.15 -2.47
C ALA A 146 -14.80 33.45 -3.72
N PRO A 147 -13.52 33.84 -3.55
CA PRO A 147 -12.59 33.92 -4.67
C PRO A 147 -12.41 32.53 -5.29
N PHE A 148 -12.35 32.49 -6.63
CA PHE A 148 -12.19 31.25 -7.39
C PHE A 148 -10.84 30.57 -7.10
N ASP A 149 -10.87 29.30 -6.69
CA ASP A 149 -9.69 28.47 -6.47
C ASP A 149 -9.74 27.23 -7.38
N PRO A 150 -8.87 27.11 -8.41
CA PRO A 150 -8.84 25.96 -9.33
C PRO A 150 -8.66 24.58 -8.66
N ARG A 151 -8.19 24.53 -7.40
CA ARG A 151 -8.05 23.28 -6.64
C ARG A 151 -9.37 22.76 -6.09
N TYR A 152 -10.35 23.64 -5.92
CA TYR A 152 -11.63 23.34 -5.26
C TYR A 152 -12.86 23.73 -6.09
N HIS A 153 -12.69 24.54 -7.13
CA HIS A 153 -13.77 25.08 -7.96
C HIS A 153 -13.56 24.70 -9.43
N GLU A 154 -14.63 24.23 -10.08
CA GLU A 154 -14.72 24.00 -11.53
C GLU A 154 -15.59 25.11 -12.15
N ALA A 155 -15.19 25.66 -13.31
CA ALA A 155 -15.77 26.84 -13.94
C ALA A 155 -16.55 26.51 -15.22
#